data_AF-A0A2K8XCP5-F1
#
_entry.id   AF-A0A2K8XCP5-F1
#
_cell.length_a   1.000
_cell.length_b   1.000
_cell.length_c   1.000
_cell.angle_alpha   90.00
_cell.angle_beta   90.00
_cell.angle_gamma   90.00
#
_symmetry.space_group_name_H-M   'P 1'
#
loop_
_entity.id
_entity.type
_entity.pdbx_description
1 polymer ?
#
loop_
_entity_poly.entity_id
_entity_poly.type
_entity_poly.pdbx_seq_one_letter_code
_entity_poly.pdbx_strand_id
1 'polypeptide(L)'
;METTLIIGFVILTIVLWSWAILDIIKSKFKSPIMNIIWLLGVLLLPVLGSILYFQLRKKYVIKEPRKFQPNFNKTELKTTE
;
A
#
# COMPACT_ATOMS: atom_id res chain seq x y z
N MET A 1 8.27 -17.17 -31.17
CA MET A 1 7.00 -17.02 -30.40
C MET A 1 7.22 -17.33 -28.92
N GLU A 2 7.86 -18.45 -28.59
CA GLU A 2 8.11 -18.88 -27.20
C GLU A 2 8.93 -17.86 -26.38
N THR A 3 10.04 -17.36 -26.94
CA THR A 3 10.91 -16.38 -26.28
C THR A 3 10.22 -15.04 -26.03
N THR A 4 9.35 -14.61 -26.95
CA THR A 4 8.57 -13.37 -26.83
C THR A 4 7.61 -13.44 -25.64
N LEU A 5 6.95 -14.59 -25.43
CA LEU A 5 6.06 -14.80 -24.29
C LEU A 5 6.83 -14.81 -22.97
N ILE A 6 8.00 -15.44 -22.93
CA ILE A 6 8.87 -15.47 -21.75
C ILE A 6 9.32 -14.06 -21.38
N ILE A 7 9.77 -13.26 -22.34
CA ILE A 7 10.19 -11.87 -22.11
C ILE A 7 9.02 -11.04 -21.57
N GLY A 8 7.82 -11.19 -22.12
CA GLY A 8 6.63 -10.52 -21.60
C GLY A 8 6.34 -10.88 -20.13
N PHE A 9 6.46 -12.16 -19.78
CA PHE A 9 6.26 -12.63 -18.40
C PHE A 9 7.30 -12.10 -17.42
N VAL A 10 8.56 -12.00 -17.84
CA VAL A 10 9.64 -11.44 -17.04
C VAL A 10 9.38 -9.96 -16.77
N ILE A 11 9.03 -9.19 -17.80
CA ILE A 11 8.70 -7.75 -17.65
C ILE A 11 7.51 -7.58 -16.70
N LEU A 12 6.44 -8.36 -16.87
CA LEU A 12 5.27 -8.31 -16.00
C LEU A 12 5.64 -8.59 -14.54
N THR A 13 6.51 -9.58 -14.32
CA THR A 13 7.00 -9.94 -12.99
C THR A 13 7.79 -8.80 -12.36
N ILE A 14 8.69 -8.18 -13.10
CA ILE A 14 9.50 -7.04 -12.61
C ILE A 14 8.60 -5.85 -12.26
N VAL A 15 7.60 -5.55 -13.11
CA VAL A 15 6.63 -4.47 -12.86
C VAL A 15 5.84 -4.74 -11.59
N LEU A 16 5.28 -5.95 -11.45
CA LEU A 16 4.46 -6.33 -10.30
C LEU A 16 5.27 -6.36 -9.00
N TRP A 17 6.51 -6.86 -9.08
CA TRP A 17 7.45 -6.90 -7.96
C TRP A 17 7.87 -5.51 -7.49
N SER A 18 8.30 -4.65 -8.43
CA SER A 18 8.68 -3.27 -8.11
C SER A 18 7.50 -2.49 -7.53
N TRP A 19 6.30 -2.71 -8.07
CA TRP A 19 5.09 -2.09 -7.56
C TRP A 19 4.77 -2.53 -6.13
N ALA A 20 4.92 -3.82 -5.81
CA ALA A 20 4.73 -4.32 -4.46
C ALA A 20 5.70 -3.67 -3.46
N ILE A 21 6.98 -3.54 -3.82
CA ILE A 21 7.99 -2.87 -2.97
C ILE A 21 7.61 -1.40 -2.73
N LEU A 22 7.26 -0.66 -3.79
CA LEU A 22 6.85 0.74 -3.65
C LEU A 22 5.59 0.90 -2.78
N ASP A 23 4.63 0.00 -2.93
CA ASP A 23 3.40 -0.02 -2.15
C ASP A 23 3.68 -0.31 -0.66
N ILE A 24 4.62 -1.22 -0.36
CA ILE A 24 5.06 -1.51 1.01
C ILE A 24 5.74 -0.28 1.63
N ILE A 25 6.66 0.38 0.92
CA ILE A 25 7.37 1.55 1.44
C ILE A 25 6.41 2.73 1.70
N LYS A 26 5.41 2.93 0.83
CA LYS A 26 4.41 4.01 1.01
C LYS A 26 3.33 3.70 2.04
N SER A 27 3.02 2.43 2.27
CA SER A 27 1.89 2.05 3.12
C SER A 27 2.21 2.19 4.61
N LYS A 28 1.26 2.76 5.36
CA LYS A 28 1.33 2.77 6.82
C LYS A 28 0.82 1.44 7.38
N PHE A 29 1.73 0.60 7.85
CA PHE A 29 1.39 -0.66 8.50
C PHE A 29 0.99 -0.45 9.96
N LYS A 30 0.10 -1.31 10.47
CA LYS A 30 -0.31 -1.31 11.89
C LYS A 30 0.85 -1.60 12.84
N SER A 31 1.82 -2.38 12.38
CA SER A 31 3.02 -2.76 13.12
C SER A 31 4.25 -2.58 12.24
N PRO A 32 5.34 -1.96 12.75
CA PRO A 32 6.58 -1.79 11.99
C PRO A 32 7.23 -3.13 11.64
N ILE A 33 7.12 -4.13 12.51
CA ILE A 33 7.65 -5.48 12.28
C ILE A 33 6.96 -6.14 11.08
N MET A 34 5.64 -5.95 10.95
CA MET A 34 4.88 -6.50 9.81
C MET A 34 5.28 -5.89 8.47
N ASN A 35 5.66 -4.60 8.45
CA ASN A 35 6.21 -3.98 7.24
C ASN A 35 7.49 -4.71 6.79
N ILE A 36 8.42 -4.94 7.73
CA ILE A 36 9.69 -5.62 7.46
C ILE A 36 9.48 -7.05 6.97
N ILE A 37 8.56 -7.81 7.59
CA ILE A 37 8.24 -9.19 7.18
C ILE A 37 7.71 -9.22 5.74
N TRP A 38 6.80 -8.31 5.40
CA TRP A 38 6.25 -8.22 4.04
C TRP A 38 7.30 -7.79 3.02
N LEU A 39 8.15 -6.82 3.37
CA LEU A 39 9.25 -6.38 2.51
C LEU A 39 10.23 -7.52 2.23
N LEU A 40 10.63 -8.26 3.28
CA LEU A 40 11.53 -9.39 3.16
C LEU A 40 10.91 -10.53 2.33
N GLY A 41 9.63 -10.82 2.55
CA GLY A 41 8.88 -11.83 1.78
C GLY A 41 8.80 -11.50 0.30
N VAL A 42 8.52 -10.23 -0.05
CA VAL A 42 8.50 -9.77 -1.45
C VAL A 42 9.89 -9.74 -2.07
N LEU A 43 10.93 -9.38 -1.31
CA LEU A 43 12.30 -9.33 -1.80
C LEU A 43 12.86 -10.73 -2.11
N LEU A 44 12.60 -11.71 -1.24
CA LEU A 44 13.06 -13.10 -1.40
C LEU A 44 12.22 -13.88 -2.43
N LEU A 45 10.94 -13.55 -2.56
CA LEU A 45 10.01 -14.24 -3.45
C LEU A 45 9.28 -13.23 -4.35
N PRO A 46 9.86 -12.84 -5.51
CA PRO A 46 9.34 -11.74 -6.30
C PRO A 46 7.92 -11.98 -6.84
N VAL A 47 7.60 -13.18 -7.29
CA VAL A 47 6.25 -13.51 -7.78
C VAL A 47 5.32 -13.84 -6.60
N LEU A 48 5.65 -14.89 -5.85
CA LEU A 48 4.81 -15.42 -4.77
C LEU A 48 4.61 -14.41 -3.63
N GLY A 49 5.68 -13.74 -3.20
CA GLY A 49 5.64 -12.73 -2.15
C GLY A 49 4.79 -11.54 -2.54
N SER A 50 4.90 -11.05 -3.78
CA SER A 50 4.08 -9.93 -4.27
C SER A 50 2.60 -10.30 -4.36
N ILE A 51 2.27 -11.50 -4.84
CA ILE A 51 0.89 -11.99 -4.92
C ILE A 51 0.29 -12.10 -3.50
N LEU A 52 0.99 -12.75 -2.58
CA LEU A 52 0.56 -12.89 -1.19
C LEU A 52 0.39 -11.51 -0.53
N TYR A 53 1.31 -10.59 -0.80
CA TYR A 53 1.24 -9.22 -0.30
C TYR A 53 -0.04 -8.54 -0.74
N PHE A 54 -0.35 -8.50 -2.03
CA PHE A 54 -1.54 -7.81 -2.52
C PHE A 54 -2.85 -8.42 -2.00
N GLN A 55 -2.89 -9.75 -1.79
CA GLN A 55 -4.06 -10.43 -1.22
C GLN A 55 -4.26 -10.08 0.25
N LEU A 56 -3.19 -10.10 1.05
CA LEU A 56 -3.27 -10.02 2.52
C LEU A 56 -3.04 -8.61 3.08
N ARG A 57 -2.47 -7.67 2.30
CA ARG A 57 -2.15 -6.30 2.77
C ARG A 57 -3.33 -5.59 3.42
N LYS A 58 -4.56 -5.84 2.95
CA LYS A 58 -5.80 -5.21 3.46
C LYS A 58 -6.01 -5.45 4.96
N LYS A 59 -5.46 -6.55 5.52
CA LYS A 59 -5.56 -6.87 6.94
C LYS A 59 -4.53 -6.12 7.79
N TYR A 60 -3.36 -5.86 7.24
CA TYR A 60 -2.18 -5.35 7.96
C TYR A 60 -1.93 -3.85 7.78
N VAL A 61 -2.41 -3.26 6.67
CA VAL A 61 -2.30 -1.82 6.40
C VAL A 61 -3.42 -1.07 7.12
N ILE A 62 -3.07 0.07 7.72
CA ILE A 62 -4.04 0.96 8.36
C ILE A 62 -4.85 1.64 7.25
N LYS A 63 -6.13 1.29 7.13
CA LYS A 63 -7.09 2.10 6.38
C LYS A 63 -7.69 3.06 7.37
N GLU A 64 -7.09 4.24 7.55
CA GLU A 64 -7.81 5.30 8.24
C GLU A 64 -8.95 5.73 7.31
N PRO A 65 -10.22 5.53 7.69
CA PRO A 65 -11.28 6.19 6.95
C PRO A 65 -11.01 7.68 7.04
N ARG A 66 -10.99 8.40 5.92
CA ARG A 66 -10.87 9.86 5.92
C ARG A 66 -12.04 10.42 6.74
N LYS A 67 -11.81 10.73 8.01
CA LYS A 67 -12.82 11.34 8.87
C LYS A 67 -12.89 12.81 8.51
N PHE A 68 -13.93 13.19 7.77
CA PHE A 68 -14.25 14.59 7.55
C PHE A 68 -14.78 15.16 8.86
N GLN A 69 -13.92 15.86 9.61
CA GLN A 69 -14.29 16.60 10.82
C GLN A 69 -14.18 18.10 10.53
N PRO A 70 -15.14 18.70 9.82
CA PRO A 70 -15.13 20.14 9.59
C PRO A 70 -15.43 20.85 10.92
N ASN A 71 -14.52 21.71 11.36
CA ASN A 71 -14.77 22.60 12.48
C ASN A 71 -15.51 23.83 11.95
N PHE A 72 -16.83 23.82 12.03
CA PHE A 72 -17.69 24.93 11.66
C PHE A 72 -17.95 25.90 12.83
N ASN A 73 -17.01 26.09 13.77
CA ASN A 73 -17.13 27.13 14.80
C ASN A 73 -17.22 28.51 14.12
N LYS A 74 -18.45 28.88 13.79
CA LYS A 74 -18.88 30.24 13.55
C LYS A 74 -18.87 30.85 14.94
N THR A 75 -17.83 31.63 15.21
CA THR A 75 -17.89 32.62 16.28
C THR A 75 -19.20 33.37 16.04
N GLU A 76 -20.23 33.05 16.81
CA GLU A 76 -21.44 33.83 16.85
C GLU A 76 -20.97 35.24 17.20
N LEU A 77 -21.01 36.11 16.20
CA LEU A 77 -20.83 37.53 16.38
C LEU A 77 -21.81 37.90 17.49
N LYS A 78 -21.28 38.11 18.69
CA LYS A 78 -21.89 38.89 19.73
C LYS A 78 -22.09 40.28 19.13
N THR A 79 -23.15 40.45 18.35
CA THR A 79 -23.71 41.76 18.06
C THR A 79 -24.28 42.23 19.39
N THR A 80 -23.39 42.84 20.17
CA THR A 80 -23.71 43.56 21.39
C THR A 80 -23.90 44.99 20.94
N GLU A 81 -25.09 45.34 20.46
CA GLU A 81 -25.62 46.70 20.41
C GLU A 81 -27.14 46.67 20.64
#